data_AF-A0A559N2W2-F1
#
_entry.id   AF-A0A559N2W2-F1
#
_cell.length_a   1.000
_cell.length_b   1.000
_cell.length_c   1.000
_cell.angle_alpha   90.00
_cell.angle_beta   90.00
_cell.angle_gamma   90.00
#
_symmetry.space_group_name_H-M   'P 1'
#
loop_
_entity.id
_entity.type
_entity.pdbx_description
1 polymer ?
#
loop_
_entity_poly.entity_id
_entity_poly.type
_entity_poly.pdbx_seq_one_letter_code
_entity_poly.pdbx_strand_id
1 'polypeptide(L)'
;MNKTDKKLAFKIYLYLGALFITSLVVSNLIFQKFFIWQPFGDVTIFGATLFEISVGVLPYPVTFLLTDLISEIYGKKSANQIVVAGIFASFFSLLIVYLASASEATSWSPVSNTMFKDVFGNTILAVTASMLAYLFAQFIDIQVYHFWKKITKGKHLWLRNNFSTFFSQFVDTCTVLLLLCSFGEISWDKFTGLLISGFIFKIIIAFVDTPFLYLFVYIMRKRFNLKINQELTLES
;
A
#
# COMPACT_ATOMS: atom_id res chain seq x y z
N MET A 1 -23.28 9.93 20.76
CA MET A 1 -22.97 8.51 20.48
C MET A 1 -22.92 7.75 21.81
N ASN A 2 -23.61 6.61 21.92
CA ASN A 2 -23.68 5.87 23.19
C ASN A 2 -22.37 5.11 23.47
N LYS A 3 -22.10 4.73 24.73
CA LYS A 3 -20.86 4.00 25.12
C LYS A 3 -20.66 2.69 24.34
N THR A 4 -21.75 2.00 24.01
CA THR A 4 -21.72 0.76 23.21
C THR A 4 -21.26 1.01 21.77
N ASP A 5 -21.71 2.10 21.15
CA ASP A 5 -21.31 2.48 19.80
C ASP A 5 -19.85 2.95 19.75
N LYS A 6 -19.37 3.67 20.79
CA LYS A 6 -17.93 3.99 20.94
C LYS A 6 -17.06 2.74 21.01
N LYS A 7 -17.47 1.73 21.79
CA LYS A 7 -16.76 0.45 21.87
C LYS A 7 -16.76 -0.30 20.53
N LEU A 8 -17.89 -0.30 19.83
CA LEU A 8 -17.98 -0.94 18.51
C LEU A 8 -17.12 -0.23 17.46
N ALA A 9 -17.17 1.11 17.42
CA ALA A 9 -16.34 1.93 16.54
C ALA A 9 -14.85 1.65 16.76
N PHE A 10 -14.41 1.57 18.02
CA PHE A 10 -13.04 1.22 18.36
C PHE A 10 -12.66 -0.21 17.93
N LYS A 11 -13.54 -1.21 18.12
CA LYS A 11 -13.30 -2.57 17.65
C LYS A 11 -13.12 -2.63 16.12
N ILE A 12 -13.99 -1.94 15.38
CA ILE A 12 -13.90 -1.88 13.92
C ILE A 12 -12.57 -1.22 13.51
N TYR A 13 -12.23 -0.08 14.11
CA TYR A 13 -10.95 0.59 13.89
C TYR A 13 -9.75 -0.34 14.11
N LEU A 14 -9.77 -1.11 15.21
CA LEU A 14 -8.73 -2.07 15.53
C LEU A 14 -8.62 -3.18 14.49
N TYR A 15 -9.74 -3.74 14.03
CA TYR A 15 -9.72 -4.78 12.98
C TYR A 15 -9.25 -4.24 11.62
N LEU A 16 -9.70 -3.04 11.23
CA LEU A 16 -9.24 -2.39 9.99
C LEU A 16 -7.74 -2.11 10.06
N GLY A 17 -7.24 -1.61 11.20
CA GLY A 17 -5.82 -1.39 11.43
C GLY A 17 -5.02 -2.69 11.43
N ALA A 18 -5.51 -3.76 12.06
CA ALA A 18 -4.84 -5.06 12.06
C ALA A 18 -4.73 -5.66 10.65
N LEU A 19 -5.82 -5.57 9.86
CA LEU A 19 -5.82 -6.01 8.46
C LEU A 19 -4.85 -5.18 7.61
N PHE A 20 -4.80 -3.87 7.82
CA PHE A 20 -3.88 -2.98 7.12
C PHE A 20 -2.42 -3.35 7.42
N ILE A 21 -2.06 -3.45 8.70
CA ILE A 21 -0.69 -3.77 9.13
C ILE A 21 -0.28 -5.15 8.61
N THR A 22 -1.16 -6.15 8.72
CA THR A 22 -0.88 -7.49 8.20
C THR A 22 -0.66 -7.48 6.70
N SER A 23 -1.53 -6.79 5.96
CA SER A 23 -1.41 -6.68 4.50
C SER A 23 -0.10 -6.00 4.08
N LEU A 24 0.29 -4.93 4.78
CA LEU A 24 1.54 -4.21 4.54
C LEU A 24 2.78 -5.09 4.83
N VAL A 25 2.81 -5.75 5.98
CA VAL A 25 3.93 -6.62 6.37
C VAL A 25 4.06 -7.80 5.41
N VAL A 26 2.96 -8.50 5.12
CA VAL A 26 2.96 -9.67 4.23
C VAL A 26 3.34 -9.28 2.81
N SER A 27 2.84 -8.15 2.31
CA SER A 27 3.25 -7.57 1.02
C SER A 27 4.77 -7.44 0.92
N ASN A 28 5.40 -6.89 1.95
CA ASN A 28 6.84 -6.71 2.00
C ASN A 28 7.62 -8.02 2.03
N LEU A 29 7.05 -9.11 2.53
CA LEU A 29 7.71 -10.42 2.59
C LEU A 29 7.58 -11.23 1.30
N ILE A 30 6.50 -11.02 0.53
CA ILE A 30 6.21 -11.80 -0.68
C ILE A 30 6.57 -11.07 -1.97
N PHE A 31 7.10 -9.84 -1.89
CA PHE A 31 7.30 -9.00 -3.07
C PHE A 31 8.30 -9.59 -4.09
N GLN A 32 9.22 -10.46 -3.66
CA GLN A 32 10.22 -11.06 -4.57
C GLN A 32 9.62 -12.13 -5.49
N LYS A 33 8.43 -12.63 -5.17
CA LYS A 33 7.72 -13.54 -6.06
C LYS A 33 7.02 -12.71 -7.12
N PHE A 34 7.28 -13.01 -8.39
CA PHE A 34 6.55 -12.43 -9.52
C PHE A 34 5.53 -13.44 -10.03
N PHE A 35 4.37 -12.96 -10.44
CA PHE A 35 3.35 -13.77 -11.10
C PHE A 35 2.99 -13.15 -12.43
N ILE A 36 2.57 -14.02 -13.36
CA ILE A 36 2.08 -13.63 -14.67
C ILE A 36 0.56 -13.84 -14.65
N TRP A 37 -0.20 -12.78 -14.94
CA TRP A 37 -1.65 -12.86 -15.06
C TRP A 37 -2.08 -12.46 -16.46
N GLN A 38 -2.60 -13.40 -17.25
CA GLN A 38 -2.96 -13.14 -18.66
C GLN A 38 -4.48 -13.16 -18.89
N PRO A 39 -5.27 -12.27 -18.25
CA PRO A 39 -6.72 -12.26 -18.42
C PRO A 39 -7.17 -11.87 -19.84
N PHE A 40 -6.29 -11.23 -20.62
CA PHE A 40 -6.57 -10.74 -21.98
C PHE A 40 -5.65 -11.37 -23.05
N GLY A 41 -4.96 -12.48 -22.74
CA GLY A 41 -3.99 -13.14 -23.64
C GLY A 41 -2.55 -12.61 -23.54
N ASP A 42 -1.69 -12.99 -24.49
CA ASP A 42 -0.29 -12.53 -24.63
C ASP A 42 -0.23 -11.09 -25.14
N VAL A 43 -0.65 -10.13 -24.31
CA VAL A 43 -0.46 -8.72 -24.60
C VAL A 43 0.95 -8.33 -24.12
N THR A 44 1.81 -7.89 -25.03
CA THR A 44 3.13 -7.35 -24.69
C THR A 44 3.13 -5.85 -24.90
N ILE A 45 3.50 -5.07 -23.88
CA ILE A 45 3.74 -3.64 -24.00
C ILE A 45 5.24 -3.39 -23.86
N PHE A 46 5.85 -2.80 -24.90
CA PHE A 46 7.28 -2.44 -24.93
C PHE A 46 8.23 -3.58 -24.50
N GLY A 47 7.97 -4.82 -24.93
CA GLY A 47 8.84 -5.98 -24.66
C GLY A 47 8.67 -6.62 -23.28
N ALA A 48 7.77 -6.11 -22.44
CA ALA A 48 7.35 -6.76 -21.20
C ALA A 48 5.93 -7.32 -21.35
N THR A 49 5.70 -8.51 -20.79
CA THR A 49 4.38 -9.13 -20.69
C THR A 49 3.47 -8.23 -19.86
N LEU A 50 2.26 -7.94 -20.35
CA LEU A 50 1.24 -7.27 -19.53
C LEU A 50 0.99 -8.12 -18.28
N PHE A 51 1.01 -7.51 -17.11
CA PHE A 51 0.80 -8.14 -15.81
C PHE A 51 1.87 -9.15 -15.34
N GLU A 52 3.14 -8.96 -15.71
CA GLU A 52 4.24 -9.51 -14.91
C GLU A 52 4.44 -8.59 -13.69
N ILE A 53 3.80 -8.93 -12.58
CA ILE A 53 3.75 -8.07 -11.38
C ILE A 53 4.25 -8.87 -10.18
N SER A 54 4.91 -8.17 -9.26
CA SER A 54 5.21 -8.71 -7.94
C SER A 54 3.92 -9.13 -7.22
N VAL A 55 3.93 -10.30 -6.59
CA VAL A 55 2.86 -10.79 -5.71
C VAL A 55 2.64 -9.82 -4.54
N GLY A 56 3.64 -9.02 -4.17
CA GLY A 56 3.52 -7.94 -3.19
C GLY A 56 2.53 -6.85 -3.58
N VAL A 57 2.11 -6.75 -4.84
CA VAL A 57 1.06 -5.81 -5.25
C VAL A 57 -0.35 -6.31 -4.88
N LEU A 58 -0.55 -7.60 -4.63
CA LEU A 58 -1.88 -8.15 -4.32
C LEU A 58 -2.54 -7.55 -3.07
N PRO A 59 -1.81 -7.26 -1.98
CA PRO A 59 -2.40 -6.63 -0.80
C PRO A 59 -2.65 -5.12 -0.96
N TYR A 60 -2.15 -4.46 -2.02
CA TYR A 60 -2.26 -3.00 -2.19
C TYR A 60 -3.72 -2.49 -2.30
N PRO A 61 -4.61 -3.09 -3.12
CA PRO A 61 -6.03 -2.71 -3.14
C PRO A 61 -6.65 -2.69 -1.73
N VAL A 62 -6.33 -3.72 -0.93
CA VAL A 62 -6.82 -3.84 0.44
C VAL A 62 -6.23 -2.76 1.33
N THR A 63 -4.93 -2.48 1.25
CA THR A 63 -4.32 -1.43 2.07
C THR A 63 -4.88 -0.05 1.73
N PHE A 64 -5.05 0.29 0.44
CA PHE A 64 -5.66 1.56 0.03
C PHE A 64 -7.11 1.66 0.52
N LEU A 65 -7.94 0.65 0.26
CA LEU A 65 -9.33 0.61 0.69
C LEU A 65 -9.47 0.80 2.21
N LEU A 66 -8.65 0.11 3.00
CA LEU A 66 -8.66 0.23 4.46
C LEU A 66 -8.23 1.62 4.91
N THR A 67 -7.17 2.18 4.32
CA THR A 67 -6.65 3.51 4.72
C THR A 67 -7.65 4.62 4.38
N ASP A 68 -8.30 4.54 3.22
CA ASP A 68 -9.35 5.48 2.80
C ASP A 68 -10.58 5.37 3.68
N LEU A 69 -11.03 4.15 3.99
CA LEU A 69 -12.15 3.90 4.89
C LEU A 69 -11.86 4.45 6.31
N ILE A 70 -10.64 4.24 6.81
CA ILE A 70 -10.22 4.77 8.11
C ILE A 70 -10.20 6.31 8.07
N SER A 71 -9.64 6.89 7.01
CA SER A 71 -9.56 8.35 6.85
C SER A 71 -10.95 8.99 6.80
N GLU A 72 -11.90 8.36 6.10
CA GLU A 72 -13.26 8.87 5.93
C GLU A 72 -14.12 8.72 7.19
N ILE A 73 -13.99 7.60 7.91
CA ILE A 73 -14.84 7.30 9.07
C ILE A 73 -14.25 7.80 10.39
N TYR A 74 -12.93 7.71 10.56
CA TYR A 74 -12.23 8.02 11.82
C TYR A 74 -11.34 9.27 11.72
N GLY A 75 -11.21 9.83 10.51
CA GLY A 75 -10.46 11.05 10.27
C GLY A 75 -8.97 10.83 10.04
N LYS A 76 -8.32 11.92 9.60
CA LYS A 76 -6.91 11.95 9.19
C LYS A 76 -5.95 11.49 10.31
N LYS A 77 -6.22 11.88 11.56
CA LYS A 77 -5.31 11.58 12.70
C LYS A 77 -5.21 10.07 12.94
N SER A 78 -6.34 9.38 12.90
CA SER A 78 -6.41 7.93 13.09
C SER A 78 -5.83 7.15 11.92
N ALA A 79 -6.06 7.60 10.69
CA ALA A 79 -5.40 7.01 9.51
C ALA A 79 -3.87 7.13 9.59
N ASN A 80 -3.35 8.32 9.91
CA ASN A 80 -1.91 8.53 10.10
C ASN A 80 -1.32 7.63 11.18
N GLN A 81 -2.04 7.42 12.29
CA GLN A 81 -1.58 6.53 13.37
C GLN A 81 -1.43 5.08 12.88
N ILE A 82 -2.39 4.55 12.11
CA ILE A 82 -2.32 3.20 11.55
C ILE A 82 -1.20 3.07 10.53
N VAL A 83 -1.01 4.07 9.67
CA VAL A 83 0.09 4.07 8.69
C VAL A 83 1.44 4.05 9.39
N VAL A 84 1.65 4.92 10.38
CA VAL A 84 2.90 4.97 11.16
C VAL A 84 3.11 3.65 11.93
N ALA A 85 2.05 3.09 12.53
CA ALA A 85 2.12 1.79 13.20
C ALA A 85 2.48 0.66 12.23
N GLY A 86 1.94 0.68 11.00
CA GLY A 86 2.27 -0.28 9.94
C GLY A 86 3.72 -0.16 9.46
N ILE A 87 4.23 1.06 9.31
CA ILE A 87 5.65 1.30 8.99
C ILE A 87 6.54 0.73 10.10
N PHE A 88 6.22 1.04 11.36
CA PHE A 88 6.96 0.50 12.52
C PHE A 88 6.92 -1.03 12.55
N ALA A 89 5.74 -1.63 12.37
CA ALA A 89 5.57 -3.08 12.32
C ALA A 89 6.34 -3.70 11.15
N SER A 90 6.43 -3.02 10.01
CA SER A 90 7.22 -3.45 8.85
C SER A 90 8.72 -3.47 9.16
N PHE A 91 9.25 -2.41 9.77
CA PHE A 91 10.65 -2.39 10.21
C PHE A 91 10.93 -3.47 11.25
N PHE A 92 10.02 -3.67 12.20
CA PHE A 92 10.15 -4.72 13.20
C PHE A 92 10.13 -6.11 12.56
N SER A 93 9.26 -6.35 11.58
CA SER A 93 9.25 -7.60 10.82
C SER A 93 10.54 -7.83 10.04
N LEU A 94 11.09 -6.78 9.40
CA LEU A 94 12.39 -6.87 8.72
C LEU A 94 13.52 -7.19 9.69
N LEU A 95 13.50 -6.63 10.90
CA LEU A 95 14.47 -6.95 11.95
C LEU A 95 14.40 -8.43 12.35
N ILE A 96 13.19 -8.97 12.52
CA ILE A 96 13.00 -10.41 12.84
C ILE A 96 13.55 -11.27 11.70
N VAL A 97 13.23 -10.93 10.45
CA VAL A 97 13.71 -11.67 9.27
C VAL A 97 15.23 -11.59 9.13
N TYR A 98 15.83 -10.43 9.41
CA TYR A 98 17.28 -10.25 9.44
C TYR A 98 17.95 -11.16 10.48
N LEU A 99 17.42 -11.17 11.71
CA LEU A 99 17.93 -12.03 12.78
C LEU A 99 17.77 -13.51 12.43
N ALA A 100 16.65 -13.90 11.81
CA ALA A 100 16.44 -15.26 11.32
C ALA A 100 17.41 -15.64 10.21
N SER A 101 17.75 -14.70 9.31
CA SER A 101 18.76 -14.93 8.26
C SER A 101 20.19 -15.02 8.81
N ALA A 102 20.45 -14.45 9.99
CA ALA A 102 21.76 -14.48 10.64
C ALA A 102 22.00 -15.78 11.44
N SER A 103 20.94 -16.49 11.84
CA SER A 103 21.06 -17.79 12.49
C SER A 103 21.35 -18.90 11.50
N GLU A 104 22.25 -19.82 11.86
CA GLU A 104 22.56 -20.98 11.02
C GLU A 104 21.44 -22.03 11.05
N ALA A 105 21.01 -22.44 9.86
CA ALA A 105 20.12 -23.58 9.68
C ALA A 105 20.78 -24.88 10.18
N THR A 106 20.03 -25.65 10.98
CA THR A 106 20.43 -27.00 11.40
C THR A 106 20.41 -27.96 10.21
N SER A 107 21.14 -29.08 10.32
CA SER A 107 21.21 -30.10 9.25
C SER A 107 19.89 -30.77 8.91
N TRP A 108 18.90 -30.74 9.81
CA TRP A 108 17.56 -31.27 9.62
C TRP A 108 16.54 -30.21 9.20
N SER A 109 16.94 -28.93 9.11
CA SER A 109 16.06 -27.86 8.68
C SER A 109 15.63 -28.08 7.22
N PRO A 110 14.33 -27.99 6.89
CA PRO A 110 13.86 -28.10 5.51
C PRO A 110 14.26 -26.88 4.67
N VAL A 111 14.62 -25.76 5.31
CA VAL A 111 15.04 -24.53 4.65
C VAL A 111 16.52 -24.30 4.92
N SER A 112 17.32 -24.22 3.86
CA SER A 112 18.76 -23.93 3.95
C SER A 112 19.02 -22.43 4.13
N ASN A 113 20.21 -22.09 4.64
CA ASN A 113 20.65 -20.69 4.73
C ASN A 113 20.65 -19.97 3.38
N THR A 114 20.99 -20.68 2.30
CA THR A 114 20.97 -20.13 0.93
C THR A 114 19.54 -19.85 0.50
N MET A 115 18.64 -20.84 0.62
CA MET A 115 17.23 -20.68 0.26
C MET A 115 16.57 -19.55 1.05
N PHE A 116 16.85 -19.44 2.34
CA PHE A 116 16.31 -18.35 3.17
C PHE A 116 16.83 -16.97 2.70
N LYS A 117 18.11 -16.86 2.36
CA LYS A 117 18.69 -15.62 1.81
C LYS A 117 18.16 -15.30 0.41
N ASP A 118 17.90 -16.29 -0.43
CA ASP A 118 17.33 -16.07 -1.75
C ASP A 118 15.89 -15.55 -1.66
N VAL A 119 15.12 -15.97 -0.65
CA VAL A 119 13.73 -15.53 -0.43
C VAL A 119 13.64 -14.21 0.35
N PHE A 120 14.51 -13.99 1.34
CA PHE A 120 14.40 -12.88 2.29
C PHE A 120 15.61 -11.94 2.33
N GLY A 121 16.77 -12.34 1.81
CA GLY A 121 18.02 -11.56 1.88
C GLY A 121 17.95 -10.25 1.10
N ASN A 122 17.42 -10.28 -0.12
CA ASN A 122 17.19 -9.06 -0.92
C ASN A 122 16.00 -8.21 -0.42
N THR A 123 15.24 -8.70 0.58
CA THR A 123 14.04 -8.02 1.08
C THR A 123 14.39 -6.80 1.90
N ILE A 124 15.48 -6.84 2.67
CA ILE A 124 15.80 -5.73 3.59
C ILE A 124 16.15 -4.46 2.83
N LEU A 125 17.03 -4.53 1.83
CA LEU A 125 17.41 -3.36 1.03
C LEU A 125 16.26 -2.89 0.14
N ALA A 126 15.62 -3.79 -0.60
CA ALA A 126 14.54 -3.43 -1.51
C ALA A 126 13.31 -2.88 -0.78
N VAL A 127 12.90 -3.48 0.35
CA VAL A 127 11.77 -2.98 1.15
C VAL A 127 12.12 -1.67 1.83
N THR A 128 13.32 -1.51 2.39
CA THR A 128 13.73 -0.23 3.00
C THR A 128 13.77 0.89 1.96
N ALA A 129 14.33 0.60 0.77
CA ALA A 129 14.33 1.50 -0.38
C ALA A 129 12.90 1.86 -0.82
N SER A 130 12.02 0.86 -0.92
CA SER A 130 10.62 1.05 -1.32
C SER A 130 9.81 1.79 -0.26
N MET A 131 10.06 1.58 1.03
CA MET A 131 9.40 2.29 2.11
C MET A 131 9.82 3.77 2.16
N LEU A 132 11.10 4.06 1.89
CA LEU A 132 11.59 5.44 1.76
C LEU A 132 11.01 6.13 0.52
N ALA A 133 10.92 5.41 -0.61
CA ALA A 133 10.26 5.88 -1.83
C ALA A 133 8.77 6.18 -1.59
N TYR A 134 8.07 5.27 -0.90
CA TYR A 134 6.67 5.43 -0.50
C TYR A 134 6.47 6.65 0.41
N LEU A 135 7.31 6.81 1.44
CA LEU A 135 7.27 7.99 2.32
C LEU A 135 7.45 9.29 1.52
N PHE A 136 8.41 9.31 0.59
CA PHE A 136 8.66 10.46 -0.27
C PHE A 136 7.46 10.76 -1.19
N ALA A 137 6.90 9.72 -1.83
CA ALA A 137 5.71 9.83 -2.65
C ALA A 137 4.49 10.33 -1.87
N GLN A 138 4.37 9.92 -0.60
CA GLN A 138 3.28 10.36 0.27
C GLN A 138 3.46 11.81 0.75
N PHE A 139 4.70 12.26 0.97
CA PHE A 139 4.96 13.69 1.19
C PHE A 139 4.59 14.53 -0.03
N ILE A 140 4.90 14.04 -1.24
CA ILE A 140 4.52 14.68 -2.50
C ILE A 140 3.00 14.71 -2.64
N ASP A 141 2.31 13.61 -2.36
CA ASP A 141 0.85 13.53 -2.37
C ASP A 141 0.23 14.62 -1.50
N ILE A 142 0.68 14.75 -0.25
CA ILE A 142 0.15 15.76 0.68
C ILE A 142 0.35 17.17 0.12
N GLN A 143 1.51 17.47 -0.49
CA GLN A 143 1.79 18.78 -1.08
C GLN A 143 0.93 19.06 -2.32
N VAL A 144 0.82 18.10 -3.24
CA VAL A 144 0.03 18.21 -4.47
C VAL A 144 -1.44 18.33 -4.16
N TYR A 145 -1.96 17.52 -3.24
CA TYR A 145 -3.33 17.64 -2.73
C TYR A 145 -3.62 19.05 -2.19
N HIS A 146 -2.71 19.62 -1.39
CA HIS A 146 -2.87 20.98 -0.82
C HIS A 146 -2.68 22.09 -1.85
N PHE A 147 -1.84 21.90 -2.85
CA PHE A 147 -1.70 22.81 -3.99
C PHE A 147 -3.02 22.91 -4.76
N TRP A 148 -3.59 21.78 -5.14
CA TRP A 148 -4.92 21.76 -5.74
C TRP A 148 -6.00 22.26 -4.77
N LYS A 149 -5.80 22.06 -3.45
CA LYS A 149 -6.64 22.60 -2.37
C LYS A 149 -6.76 24.12 -2.39
N LYS A 150 -5.65 24.81 -2.66
CA LYS A 150 -5.62 26.27 -2.82
C LYS A 150 -6.27 26.70 -4.13
N ILE A 151 -5.96 26.03 -5.23
CA ILE A 151 -6.37 26.46 -6.58
C ILE A 151 -7.88 26.32 -6.77
N THR A 152 -8.46 25.16 -6.48
CA THR A 152 -9.90 24.96 -6.76
C THR A 152 -10.83 25.45 -5.64
N LYS A 153 -10.30 26.24 -4.67
CA LYS A 153 -11.05 26.89 -3.57
C LYS A 153 -12.01 25.97 -2.79
N GLY A 154 -11.72 24.67 -2.72
CA GLY A 154 -12.57 23.69 -2.04
C GLY A 154 -13.51 22.90 -2.95
N LYS A 155 -13.68 23.27 -4.22
CA LYS A 155 -14.57 22.60 -5.17
C LYS A 155 -13.85 21.46 -5.93
N HIS A 156 -14.59 20.42 -6.30
CA HIS A 156 -14.13 19.23 -7.04
C HIS A 156 -13.13 18.34 -6.29
N LEU A 157 -13.60 17.73 -5.20
CA LEU A 157 -12.85 16.81 -4.34
C LEU A 157 -12.27 15.61 -5.11
N TRP A 158 -13.04 15.07 -6.06
CA TRP A 158 -12.62 13.95 -6.92
C TRP A 158 -11.41 14.29 -7.80
N LEU A 159 -11.35 15.50 -8.36
CA LEU A 159 -10.23 15.90 -9.22
C LEU A 159 -8.93 15.95 -8.41
N ARG A 160 -8.99 16.51 -7.19
CA ARG A 160 -7.83 16.63 -6.29
C ARG A 160 -7.34 15.28 -5.80
N ASN A 161 -8.27 14.41 -5.42
CA ASN A 161 -7.92 13.09 -4.89
C ASN A 161 -7.23 12.27 -5.98
N ASN A 162 -7.88 12.11 -7.14
CA ASN A 162 -7.33 11.29 -8.21
C ASN A 162 -6.04 11.87 -8.81
N PHE A 163 -5.92 13.18 -9.05
CA PHE A 163 -4.66 13.73 -9.57
C PHE A 163 -3.52 13.61 -8.58
N SER A 164 -3.77 13.82 -7.29
CA SER A 164 -2.75 13.66 -6.26
C SER A 164 -2.32 12.21 -6.17
N THR A 165 -3.28 11.28 -6.10
CA THR A 165 -3.01 9.84 -6.06
C THR A 165 -2.30 9.36 -7.32
N PHE A 166 -2.69 9.80 -8.51
CA PHE A 166 -2.00 9.43 -9.74
C PHE A 166 -0.57 9.96 -9.76
N PHE A 167 -0.35 11.22 -9.37
CA PHE A 167 1.01 11.76 -9.34
C PHE A 167 1.89 11.08 -8.30
N SER A 168 1.38 10.84 -7.09
CA SER A 168 2.12 10.17 -6.03
C SER A 168 2.40 8.71 -6.36
N GLN A 169 1.44 7.98 -6.92
CA GLN A 169 1.65 6.60 -7.35
C GLN A 169 2.64 6.49 -8.52
N PHE A 170 2.66 7.48 -9.42
CA PHE A 170 3.68 7.53 -10.46
C PHE A 170 5.07 7.74 -9.88
N VAL A 171 5.23 8.71 -8.98
CA VAL A 171 6.52 8.99 -8.33
C VAL A 171 7.00 7.81 -7.49
N ASP A 172 6.10 7.17 -6.73
CA ASP A 172 6.39 5.95 -5.95
C ASP A 172 6.95 4.85 -6.87
N THR A 173 6.19 4.47 -7.90
CA THR A 173 6.56 3.40 -8.82
C THR A 173 7.85 3.71 -9.57
N CYS A 174 8.03 4.96 -9.99
CA CYS A 174 9.24 5.42 -10.65
C CYS A 174 10.46 5.35 -9.72
N THR A 175 10.33 5.84 -8.48
CA THR A 175 11.44 5.84 -7.51
C THR A 175 11.85 4.42 -7.14
N VAL A 176 10.89 3.52 -6.92
CA VAL A 176 11.15 2.11 -6.65
C VAL A 176 11.88 1.45 -7.81
N LEU A 177 11.38 1.61 -9.05
CA LEU A 177 12.02 1.03 -10.23
C LEU A 177 13.41 1.62 -10.49
N LEU A 178 13.61 2.93 -10.26
CA LEU A 178 14.91 3.56 -10.40
C LEU A 178 15.93 2.97 -9.42
N LEU A 179 15.52 2.75 -8.17
CA LEU A 179 16.36 2.12 -7.16
C LEU A 179 16.70 0.69 -7.58
N LEU A 180 15.71 -0.13 -7.94
CA LEU A 180 15.92 -1.51 -8.36
C LEU A 180 16.81 -1.64 -9.60
N CYS A 181 16.64 -0.76 -10.60
CA CYS A 181 17.51 -0.75 -11.78
C CYS A 181 18.94 -0.28 -11.45
N SER A 182 19.08 0.68 -10.52
CA SER A 182 20.39 1.18 -10.09
C SER A 182 21.18 0.15 -9.28
N PHE A 183 20.50 -0.73 -8.55
CA PHE A 183 21.11 -1.85 -7.84
C PHE A 183 21.33 -3.08 -8.73
N GLY A 184 20.93 -3.04 -10.01
CA GLY A 184 21.11 -4.14 -10.96
C GLY A 184 20.14 -5.31 -10.78
N GLU A 185 19.12 -5.17 -9.95
CA GLU A 185 18.08 -6.18 -9.72
C GLU A 185 17.15 -6.32 -10.93
N ILE A 186 16.91 -5.21 -11.63
CA ILE A 186 16.06 -5.14 -12.82
C ILE A 186 16.85 -4.49 -13.96
N SER A 187 16.79 -5.08 -15.14
CA SER A 187 17.45 -4.52 -16.33
C SER A 187 16.73 -3.27 -16.84
N TRP A 188 17.50 -2.25 -17.25
CA TRP A 188 16.99 -0.93 -17.65
C TRP A 188 16.04 -0.97 -18.86
N ASP A 189 16.15 -1.99 -19.72
CA ASP A 189 15.23 -2.25 -20.83
C ASP A 189 13.80 -2.55 -20.37
N LYS A 190 13.62 -3.08 -19.15
CA LYS A 190 12.30 -3.36 -18.57
C LYS A 190 11.71 -2.17 -17.82
N PHE A 191 12.49 -1.13 -17.55
CA PHE A 191 12.08 0.01 -16.71
C PHE A 191 10.77 0.65 -17.19
N THR A 192 10.70 1.04 -18.46
CA THR A 192 9.54 1.75 -19.01
C THR A 192 8.30 0.85 -19.08
N GLY A 193 8.48 -0.41 -19.45
CA GLY A 193 7.39 -1.39 -19.47
C GLY A 193 6.79 -1.63 -18.08
N LEU A 194 7.65 -1.85 -17.08
CA LEU A 194 7.22 -2.05 -15.69
C LEU A 194 6.61 -0.79 -15.07
N LEU A 195 7.14 0.39 -15.39
CA LEU A 195 6.60 1.66 -14.90
C LEU A 195 5.18 1.89 -15.42
N ILE A 196 4.97 1.75 -16.73
CA ILE A 196 3.66 1.95 -17.36
C ILE A 196 2.67 0.87 -16.88
N SER A 197 3.10 -0.40 -16.86
CA SER A 197 2.28 -1.53 -16.41
C SER A 197 1.85 -1.38 -14.95
N GLY A 198 2.79 -1.11 -14.04
CA GLY A 198 2.52 -0.90 -12.62
C GLY A 198 1.64 0.33 -12.36
N PHE A 199 1.85 1.41 -13.10
CA PHE A 199 1.04 2.62 -12.98
C PHE A 199 -0.41 2.42 -13.46
N ILE A 200 -0.60 1.82 -14.64
CA ILE A 200 -1.94 1.51 -15.17
C ILE A 200 -2.67 0.53 -14.26
N PHE A 201 -1.98 -0.49 -13.76
CA PHE A 201 -2.55 -1.44 -12.80
C PHE A 201 -3.07 -0.73 -11.55
N LYS A 202 -2.26 0.15 -10.94
CA LYS A 202 -2.66 0.94 -9.77
C LYS A 202 -3.87 1.83 -10.05
N ILE A 203 -3.96 2.43 -11.23
CA ILE A 203 -5.14 3.24 -11.63
C ILE A 203 -6.40 2.37 -11.74
N ILE A 204 -6.32 1.22 -12.42
CA ILE A 204 -7.47 0.31 -12.59
C ILE A 204 -7.97 -0.17 -11.23
N ILE A 205 -7.04 -0.58 -10.36
CA ILE A 205 -7.35 -0.98 -8.99
C ILE A 205 -8.07 0.15 -8.23
N ALA A 206 -7.57 1.39 -8.30
CA ALA A 206 -8.23 2.52 -7.63
C ALA A 206 -9.67 2.75 -8.13
N PHE A 207 -9.91 2.59 -9.43
CA PHE A 207 -11.27 2.66 -9.98
C PHE A 207 -12.17 1.53 -9.47
N VAL A 208 -11.63 0.31 -9.31
CA VAL A 208 -12.36 -0.84 -8.77
C VAL A 208 -12.60 -0.71 -7.26
N ASP A 209 -11.66 -0.15 -6.51
CA ASP A 209 -11.78 0.05 -5.06
C ASP A 209 -12.81 1.12 -4.70
N THR A 210 -13.00 2.11 -5.58
CA THR A 210 -13.96 3.21 -5.38
C THR A 210 -15.37 2.71 -5.02
N PRO A 211 -16.06 1.84 -5.78
CA PRO A 211 -17.39 1.34 -5.40
C PRO A 211 -17.40 0.56 -4.07
N PHE A 212 -16.35 -0.19 -3.75
CA PHE A 212 -16.24 -0.87 -2.45
C PHE A 212 -16.13 0.13 -1.30
N LEU A 213 -15.35 1.19 -1.48
CA LEU A 213 -15.24 2.27 -0.50
C LEU A 213 -16.62 2.90 -0.23
N TYR A 214 -17.37 3.27 -1.27
CA TYR A 214 -18.72 3.82 -1.12
C TYR A 214 -19.64 2.86 -0.38
N LEU A 215 -19.57 1.56 -0.66
CA LEU A 215 -20.35 0.54 0.02
C LEU A 215 -20.02 0.46 1.52
N PHE A 216 -18.74 0.34 1.89
CA PHE A 216 -18.33 0.25 3.29
C PHE A 216 -18.63 1.54 4.06
N VAL A 217 -18.41 2.70 3.45
CA VAL A 217 -18.75 4.00 4.03
C VAL A 217 -20.25 4.11 4.25
N TYR A 218 -21.08 3.69 3.29
CA TYR A 218 -22.54 3.67 3.45
C TYR A 218 -22.97 2.79 4.63
N ILE A 219 -22.42 1.58 4.75
CA ILE A 219 -22.69 0.65 5.86
C ILE A 219 -22.31 1.29 7.20
N MET A 220 -21.13 1.90 7.28
CA MET A 220 -20.65 2.55 8.51
C MET A 220 -21.47 3.78 8.89
N ARG A 221 -21.77 4.65 7.93
CA ARG A 221 -22.59 5.83 8.17
C ARG A 221 -24.00 5.47 8.60
N LYS A 222 -24.61 4.46 7.97
CA LYS A 222 -25.94 3.94 8.38
C LYS A 222 -25.91 3.34 9.78
N ARG A 223 -24.85 2.62 10.14
CA ARG A 223 -24.73 1.97 11.46
C ARG A 223 -24.54 2.98 12.60
N PHE A 224 -23.78 4.04 12.37
CA PHE A 224 -23.44 5.06 13.37
C PHE A 224 -24.26 6.35 13.25
N ASN A 225 -25.21 6.40 12.30
CA ASN A 225 -26.05 7.55 11.99
C ASN A 225 -25.26 8.84 11.76
N LEU A 226 -24.16 8.72 11.00
CA LEU A 226 -23.23 9.81 10.71
C LEU A 226 -23.76 10.68 9.56
N LYS A 227 -23.67 12.00 9.72
CA LYS A 227 -23.89 12.95 8.63
C LYS A 227 -22.72 12.90 7.63
N ILE A 228 -22.95 13.45 6.44
CA ILE A 228 -21.91 13.62 5.42
C ILE A 228 -20.76 14.46 6.04
N ASN A 229 -19.53 13.93 5.98
CA ASN A 229 -18.30 14.49 6.56
C ASN A 229 -18.21 14.46 8.09
N GLN A 230 -19.07 13.69 8.77
CA GLN A 230 -18.96 13.51 10.21
C GLN A 230 -18.01 12.36 10.54
N GLU A 231 -16.92 12.67 11.24
CA GLU A 231 -15.91 11.71 11.68
C GLU A 231 -16.26 11.15 13.07
N LEU A 232 -15.88 9.89 13.32
CA LEU A 232 -15.93 9.25 14.63
C LEU A 232 -14.70 9.64 15.44
N THR A 233 -14.92 10.41 16.50
CA THR A 233 -13.88 10.66 17.51
C THR A 233 -13.77 9.46 18.45
N LEU A 234 -12.61 8.80 18.39
CA LEU A 234 -12.24 7.71 19.30
C LEU A 234 -11.73 8.23 20.65
N GLU A 235 -11.34 9.51 20.73
CA GLU A 235 -10.91 10.16 21.98
C GLU A 235 -12.13 10.46 22.87
N SER A 236 -12.00 10.09 24.16
CA SER A 236 -12.98 10.30 25.22
C SER A 236 -12.85 11.68 25.83
#